data_AF-A0A2H6H2H3-F1
#
_entry.id   AF-A0A2H6H2H3-F1
#
_cell.length_a   1.000
_cell.length_b   1.000
_cell.length_c   1.000
_cell.angle_alpha   90.00
_cell.angle_beta   90.00
_cell.angle_gamma   90.00
#
_symmetry.space_group_name_H-M   'P 1'
#
loop_
_entity.id
_entity.type
_entity.pdbx_description
1 polymer ?
#
loop_
_entity_poly.entity_id
_entity_poly.type
_entity_poly.pdbx_seq_one_letter_code
_entity_poly.pdbx_strand_id
1 'polypeptide(L)' 'MVRFACKNCNYRFNSEVNHTEKKCPYCGKKDVIKEPSAEELLKEE' A
#
# COMPACT_ATOMS: atom_id res chain seq x y z
N MET A 1 1.97 9.84 -3.49
CA MET A 1 2.13 8.39 -3.74
C MET A 1 1.66 7.64 -2.51
N VAL A 2 0.90 6.57 -2.65
CA VAL A 2 0.40 5.81 -1.50
C VAL A 2 1.23 4.54 -1.32
N ARG A 3 1.55 4.22 -0.07
CA ARG A 3 2.31 3.02 0.27
C ARG A 3 1.33 1.87 0.49
N PHE A 4 1.65 0.71 -0.07
CA PHE A 4 0.87 -0.51 0.06
C PHE A 4 1.74 -1.61 0.64
N ALA A 5 1.17 -2.42 1.52
CA ALA A 5 1.81 -3.61 2.07
C ALA A 5 1.00 -4.85 1.67
N CYS A 6 1.67 -5.89 1.17
CA CYS A 6 1.01 -7.17 0.91
C CYS A 6 0.85 -7.96 2.20
N LYS A 7 -0.38 -8.41 2.51
CA LYS A 7 -0.64 -9.24 3.69
C LYS A 7 -0.06 -10.66 3.60
N ASN A 8 0.30 -11.12 2.39
CA ASN A 8 0.78 -12.48 2.19
C ASN A 8 2.30 -12.62 2.27
N CYS A 9 3.06 -11.70 1.66
CA CYS A 9 4.52 -11.73 1.67
C CYS A 9 5.15 -10.57 2.45
N ASN A 10 4.33 -9.69 3.04
CA ASN A 10 4.76 -8.50 3.77
C ASN A 10 5.58 -7.50 2.94
N TYR A 11 5.55 -7.62 1.61
CA TYR A 11 6.27 -6.73 0.70
C TYR A 11 5.58 -5.36 0.64
N ARG A 12 6.37 -4.29 0.81
CA ARG A 12 5.90 -2.91 0.78
C ARG A 12 6.29 -2.24 -0.54
N PHE A 13 5.33 -1.60 -1.20
CA PHE A 13 5.54 -0.93 -2.48
C PHE A 13 4.69 0.34 -2.59
N ASN A 14 5.15 1.30 -3.39
CA ASN A 14 4.44 2.53 -3.64
C ASN A 14 3.61 2.39 -4.92
N SER A 15 2.35 2.82 -4.89
CA SER A 15 1.47 2.81 -6.07
C SER A 15 0.55 4.03 -6.07
N GLU A 16 0.01 4.36 -7.23
CA GLU A 16 -0.93 5.47 -7.38
C GLU A 16 -2.31 5.10 -6.84
N VAL A 17 -3.01 6.09 -6.28
CA VAL A 17 -4.28 5.90 -5.54
C VAL A 17 -5.36 5.31 -6.45
N ASN A 18 -5.30 5.62 -7.74
CA ASN A 18 -6.29 5.26 -8.76
C ASN A 18 -6.09 3.89 -9.43
N HIS A 19 -5.10 3.10 -9.01
CA HIS A 19 -4.93 1.76 -9.59
C HIS A 19 -5.92 0.78 -8.95
N THR A 20 -6.98 0.45 -9.70
CA THR A 20 -8.10 -0.43 -9.29
C THR A 20 -7.66 -1.89 -9.09
N GLU A 21 -6.55 -2.31 -9.68
CA GLU A 21 -5.98 -3.66 -9.55
C GLU A 21 -4.66 -3.65 -8.79
N LYS A 22 -4.72 -3.66 -7.46
CA LYS A 22 -3.53 -3.69 -6.60
C LYS A 22 -3.06 -5.13 -6.38
N LYS A 23 -2.37 -5.69 -7.37
CA LYS A 23 -1.63 -6.95 -7.22
C LYS A 23 -0.27 -6.68 -6.61
N CYS A 24 0.16 -7.52 -5.67
CA CYS A 24 1.52 -7.49 -5.16
C CYS A 24 2.49 -7.89 -6.28
N PRO A 25 3.49 -7.05 -6.61
CA PRO A 25 4.46 -7.37 -7.66
C PRO A 25 5.41 -8.52 -7.26
N TYR A 26 5.50 -8.84 -5.97
CA TYR A 26 6.41 -9.86 -5.47
C TYR A 26 5.78 -11.26 -5.44
N CYS A 27 4.56 -11.39 -4.90
CA CYS A 27 3.88 -12.69 -4.77
C CYS A 27 2.68 -12.88 -5.72
N GLY A 28 2.30 -11.85 -6.48
CA GLY A 28 1.17 -11.89 -7.41
C GLY A 28 -0.22 -11.85 -6.76
N LYS A 29 -0.33 -11.86 -5.43
CA LYS A 29 -1.63 -11.82 -4.73
C LYS A 29 -2.25 -10.42 -4.74
N LYS A 30 -3.59 -10.37 -4.82
CA LYS A 30 -4.39 -9.12 -4.76
C LYS A 30 -4.60 -8.61 -3.31
N ASP A 31 -4.15 -9.36 -2.32
CA ASP A 31 -4.35 -9.04 -0.91
C ASP A 31 -3.27 -8.05 -0.43
N VAL A 32 -3.58 -6.75 -0.59
CA VAL A 32 -2.71 -5.65 -0.18
C VAL A 32 -3.49 -4.60 0.59
N ILE A 33 -2.86 -4.01 1.60
CA ILE A 33 -3.42 -2.95 2.45
C ILE A 33 -2.73 -1.62 2.15
N LYS A 34 -3.50 -0.52 2.22
CA LYS A 34 -2.95 0.83 2.21
C LYS A 34 -2.30 1.09 3.56
N GLU A 35 -1.03 1.48 3.55
CA GLU A 35 -0.39 2.08 4.72
C GLU A 35 -0.63 3.60 4.67
N PRO A 36 -1.06 4.22 5.79
CA PRO A 36 -1.18 5.67 5.89
C PRO A 36 0.21 6.31 5.74
N SER A 37 0.28 7.45 5.04
CA SER A 37 1.52 8.22 4.96
C SER A 37 1.81 8.92 6.29
N ALA A 38 3.09 9.17 6.59
CA ALA A 38 3.50 9.91 7.78
C ALA A 38 2.85 11.31 7.84
N GLU A 39 2.62 11.94 6.68
CA GLU A 39 1.92 13.22 6.57
C GLU A 39 0.43 13.16 6.98
N GLU A 40 -0.23 12.00 6.83
CA GLU A 40 -1.62 11.81 7.32
C GLU A 40 -1.63 11.67 8.85
N LEU A 41 -0.61 11.01 9.42
CA LEU A 41 -0.49 10.80 10.87
C LEU A 41 -0.08 12.07 11.65
N LEU A 42 0.61 13.01 11.00
CA LEU A 42 1.07 14.26 11.61
C LEU A 42 -0.01 15.36 11.67
N LYS A 43 -1.20 15.15 11.07
CA LYS A 43 -2.30 16.12 11.07
C LYS A 43 -3.26 15.98 12.24
N GLU A 44 -2.98 15.08 13.19
CA GLU A 44 -3.79 14.86 14.40
C GLU A 44 -3.31 15.69 15.61
N GLU A 45 -2.62 16.82 15.40
CA GLU A 45 -2.15 17.72 16.48
C GLU A 45 -2.75 19.13 16.39
#